data_AF-A0A9X4SD78-F1
#
_entry.id   AF-A0A9X4SD78-F1
#
_cell.length_a   1.000
_cell.length_b   1.000
_cell.length_c   1.000
_cell.angle_alpha   90.00
_cell.angle_beta   90.00
_cell.angle_gamma   90.00
#
_symmetry.space_group_name_H-M   'P 1'
#
loop_
_entity.id
_entity.type
_entity.pdbx_description
1 polymer ?
#
loop_
_entity_poly.entity_id
_entity_poly.type
_entity_poly.pdbx_seq_one_letter_code
_entity_poly.pdbx_strand_id
1 'polypeptide(L)' 'GLLRGSAVLVEGAPGTGKSTLGMQYIYEGATVANEPGLILTFEMFPRQYYRDASNFGWDFHKLEAANKLRVIMSSPE' A
#
# COMPACT_ATOMS: atom_id res chain seq x y z
N GLY A 1 -4.82 0.38 -17.70
CA GLY A 1 -4.59 0.44 -16.23
C GLY A 1 -5.92 0.31 -15.51
N LEU A 2 -5.93 0.48 -14.18
CA LEU A 2 -7.17 0.55 -13.40
C LEU A 2 -7.95 1.81 -13.77
N LEU A 3 -9.28 1.74 -13.80
CA LEU A 3 -10.14 2.86 -14.17
C LEU A 3 -10.31 3.81 -12.98
N ARG A 4 -10.18 5.11 -13.21
CA ARG A 4 -10.38 6.11 -12.15
C ARG A 4 -11.83 6.06 -11.66
N GLY A 5 -12.02 6.04 -10.34
CA GLY A 5 -13.35 5.97 -9.73
C GLY A 5 -13.97 4.56 -9.69
N SER A 6 -13.24 3.51 -10.06
CA SER A 6 -13.71 2.12 -9.91
C SER A 6 -13.24 1.50 -8.60
N ALA A 7 -14.03 0.57 -8.05
CA ALA A 7 -13.56 -0.38 -7.06
C ALA A 7 -12.96 -1.62 -7.76
N VAL A 8 -11.83 -2.12 -7.26
CA VAL A 8 -11.12 -3.26 -7.83
C VAL A 8 -10.90 -4.31 -6.75
N LEU A 9 -11.35 -5.54 -7.00
CA LEU A 9 -11.10 -6.69 -6.13
C LEU A 9 -9.92 -7.49 -6.67
N VAL A 10 -8.96 -7.80 -5.80
CA VAL A 10 -7.81 -8.67 -6.10
C VAL A 10 -7.89 -9.89 -5.20
N GLU A 11 -8.12 -11.05 -5.80
CA GLU A 11 -8.28 -12.33 -5.09
C GLU A 11 -7.16 -13.31 -5.43
N GLY A 12 -6.81 -14.18 -4.48
CA GLY A 12 -5.87 -15.27 -4.67
C GLY A 12 -5.39 -15.87 -3.35
N ALA A 13 -4.80 -17.05 -3.41
CA ALA A 13 -4.25 -17.76 -2.25
C ALA A 13 -3.20 -16.93 -1.47
N PRO A 14 -2.92 -17.23 -0.20
CA PRO A 14 -1.81 -16.60 0.53
C PRO A 14 -0.49 -16.68 -0.25
N GLY A 15 0.30 -15.60 -0.23
CA GLY A 15 1.58 -15.55 -0.96
C GLY A 15 1.51 -15.20 -2.45
N THR A 16 0.32 -15.08 -3.06
CA THR A 16 0.19 -14.72 -4.50
C THR A 16 0.49 -13.25 -4.84
N GLY A 17 0.93 -12.44 -3.87
CA GLY A 17 1.36 -11.06 -4.12
C GLY A 17 0.26 -9.99 -4.06
N LYS A 18 -0.92 -10.28 -3.50
CA LYS A 18 -2.02 -9.30 -3.34
C LYS A 18 -1.58 -8.02 -2.62
N SER A 19 -0.96 -8.15 -1.46
CA SER A 19 -0.45 -7.00 -0.69
C SER A 19 0.66 -6.27 -1.43
N THR A 20 1.53 -7.01 -2.12
CA THR A 20 2.59 -6.43 -2.97
C THR A 20 2.01 -5.58 -4.09
N LEU A 21 0.98 -6.07 -4.79
CA LEU A 21 0.29 -5.30 -5.83
C LEU A 21 -0.32 -4.01 -5.27
N GLY A 22 -0.98 -4.08 -4.10
CA GLY A 22 -1.52 -2.90 -3.42
C GLY A 22 -0.43 -1.90 -3.01
N MET A 23 0.68 -2.38 -2.46
CA MET A 23 1.83 -1.53 -2.11
C MET A 23 2.44 -0.85 -3.34
N GLN A 24 2.62 -1.57 -4.44
CA GLN A 24 3.12 -1.01 -5.69
C GLN A 24 2.21 0.10 -6.21
N TYR A 25 0.90 -0.15 -6.23
CA TYR A 25 -0.09 0.83 -6.69
C TYR A 25 -0.01 2.13 -5.88
N ILE A 26 0.08 2.02 -4.55
CA ILE A 26 0.22 3.17 -3.65
C ILE A 26 1.55 3.90 -3.86
N TYR A 27 2.65 3.17 -4.01
CA TYR A 27 3.97 3.76 -4.22
C TYR A 27 4.05 4.56 -5.52
N GLU A 28 3.60 3.97 -6.63
CA GLU A 28 3.58 4.60 -7.95
C GLU A 28 2.63 5.80 -7.97
N GLY A 29 1.47 5.69 -7.30
CA GLY A 29 0.55 6.79 -7.08
C GLY A 29 1.25 7.97 -6.40
N ALA A 30 1.94 7.71 -5.30
CA ALA A 30 2.61 8.75 -4.51
C ALA A 30 3.82 9.38 -5.20
N THR A 31 4.62 8.59 -5.93
CA THR A 31 5.93 9.02 -6.48
C THR A 31 5.89 9.47 -7.93
N VAL A 32 5.05 8.86 -8.76
CA VAL A 32 4.97 9.15 -10.20
C VAL A 32 3.73 9.98 -10.51
N ALA A 33 2.57 9.60 -9.96
CA ALA A 33 1.33 10.34 -10.19
C ALA A 33 1.13 11.53 -9.23
N ASN A 34 1.98 11.67 -8.20
CA ASN A 34 1.88 12.68 -7.15
C ASN A 34 0.55 12.64 -6.35
N GLU A 35 -0.15 11.50 -6.38
CA GLU A 35 -1.42 11.25 -5.69
C GLU A 35 -1.16 10.56 -4.33
N PRO A 36 -1.57 11.17 -3.19
CA PRO A 36 -1.37 10.54 -1.89
C PRO A 36 -2.27 9.30 -1.71
N GLY A 37 -1.77 8.32 -0.95
CA GLY A 37 -2.44 7.04 -0.74
C GLY A 37 -2.73 6.69 0.72
N LEU A 38 -3.73 5.85 0.95
CA LEU A 38 -4.06 5.24 2.24
C LEU A 38 -4.03 3.73 2.11
N ILE A 39 -3.30 3.06 3.00
CA ILE A 39 -3.41 1.61 3.21
C ILE A 39 -4.17 1.40 4.51
N LEU A 40 -5.37 0.82 4.40
CA LEU A 40 -6.10 0.28 5.54
C LEU A 40 -5.90 -1.23 5.57
N THR A 41 -5.52 -1.77 6.72
CA THR A 41 -5.22 -3.20 6.88
C THR A 41 -5.78 -3.74 8.17
N PHE A 42 -6.14 -5.03 8.16
CA PHE A 42 -6.66 -5.78 9.30
C PHE A 42 -5.75 -6.94 9.71
N GLU A 43 -4.73 -7.27 8.91
CA GLU A 43 -3.90 -8.48 9.10
C GLU A 43 -2.46 -8.18 9.50
N MET A 44 -1.92 -7.01 9.14
CA MET A 44 -0.50 -6.69 9.32
C MET A 44 -0.31 -5.31 9.93
N PHE A 45 0.66 -5.18 10.85
CA PHE A 45 1.01 -3.89 11.42
C PHE A 45 1.73 -3.01 10.38
N PRO A 46 1.64 -1.67 10.47
CA PRO A 46 2.30 -0.75 9.52
C PRO A 46 3.79 -1.02 9.33
N ARG A 47 4.50 -1.35 10.41
CA ARG A 47 5.93 -1.72 10.36
C ARG A 47 6.25 -2.88 9.42
N GLN A 48 5.32 -3.83 9.24
CA GLN A 48 5.50 -4.96 8.32
C GLN A 48 5.40 -4.48 6.88
N TYR A 49 4.46 -3.60 6.57
CA TYR A 49 4.37 -2.96 5.25
C TYR A 49 5.64 -2.18 4.92
N TYR A 50 6.17 -1.38 5.85
CA TYR A 50 7.40 -0.61 5.60
C TYR A 50 8.60 -1.51 5.30
N ARG A 51 8.78 -2.57 6.11
CA ARG A 51 9.83 -3.56 5.88
C ARG A 51 9.65 -4.25 4.54
N ASP A 52 8.46 -4.74 4.23
CA ASP A 52 8.22 -5.53 3.03
C ASP A 52 8.34 -4.65 1.77
N ALA A 53 7.88 -3.40 1.81
CA ALA A 53 8.08 -2.40 0.76
C ALA A 53 9.56 -2.07 0.53
N SER A 54 10.36 -1.97 1.59
CA SER A 54 11.80 -1.70 1.47
C SER A 54 12.56 -2.78 0.70
N ASN A 55 12.11 -4.04 0.72
CA ASN A 55 12.69 -5.12 -0.08
C ASN A 55 12.53 -4.91 -1.60
N PHE A 56 11.60 -4.06 -2.02
CA PHE A 56 11.39 -3.66 -3.41
C PHE A 56 12.01 -2.30 -3.73
N GLY A 57 12.70 -1.66 -2.78
CA GLY A 57 13.24 -0.31 -2.92
C GLY A 57 12.19 0.80 -2.74
N TRP A 58 11.01 0.48 -2.21
CA TRP A 58 9.94 1.43 -1.96
C TRP A 58 10.04 2.00 -0.55
N ASP A 59 10.45 3.25 -0.43
CA ASP A 59 10.63 3.91 0.86
C ASP A 59 9.32 4.51 1.40
N PHE A 60 8.54 3.67 2.08
CA PHE A 60 7.27 4.09 2.68
C PHE A 60 7.44 5.05 3.86
N HIS A 61 8.57 4.97 4.59
CA HIS A 61 8.86 5.90 5.66
C HIS A 61 9.00 7.33 5.14
N LYS A 62 9.72 7.51 4.02
CA LYS A 62 9.84 8.80 3.35
C LYS A 62 8.50 9.34 2.85
N LEU A 63 7.66 8.47 2.29
CA LEU A 63 6.33 8.87 1.82
C LEU A 63 5.41 9.31 2.96
N GLU A 64 5.45 8.62 4.09
CA GLU A 64 4.66 8.99 5.27
C GLU A 64 5.14 10.31 5.88
N ALA A 65 6.46 10.51 5.99
CA ALA A 65 7.05 11.78 6.45
C ALA A 65 6.67 12.97 5.53
N ALA A 66 6.52 12.71 4.22
CA ALA A 66 6.08 13.70 3.25
C ALA A 66 4.54 13.90 3.18
N ASN A 67 3.77 13.26 4.06
CA ASN A 67 2.30 13.22 4.02
C ASN A 67 1.72 12.70 2.69
N LYS A 68 2.47 11.84 1.98
CA LYS A 68 2.03 11.17 0.75
C LYS A 68 1.47 9.78 0.97
N LEU A 69 1.70 9.21 2.15
CA LEU A 69 1.18 7.91 2.54
C LEU A 69 0.70 7.95 3.99
N ARG A 70 -0.37 7.23 4.28
CA ARG A 70 -0.73 6.80 5.64
C ARG A 70 -1.00 5.30 5.63
N VAL A 71 -0.52 4.60 6.65
CA VAL A 71 -0.85 3.18 6.86
C VAL A 71 -1.57 3.05 8.19
N ILE A 72 -2.81 2.59 8.15
CA ILE A 72 -3.68 2.42 9.32
C ILE A 72 -3.96 0.93 9.46
N MET A 73 -3.60 0.39 10.62
CA MET A 73 -4.10 -0.91 11.04
C MET A 73 -5.33 -0.68 11.92
N SER A 74 -6.43 -1.36 11.58
CA SER A 74 -7.60 -1.50 12.45
C SER A 74 -7.76 -2.96 12.83
N SER A 75 -8.21 -3.22 14.05
CA SER A 75 -8.84 -4.52 14.33
C SER A 75 -10.24 -4.53 13.69
N PRO A 76 -10.77 -5.68 13.25
CA PRO A 76 -12.15 -5.81 12.79
C PRO A 76 -13.21 -5.71 13.91
N GLU A 77 -12.79 -5.59 15.18
CA GLU A 77 -13.64 -5.45 16.36
C GLU A 77 -14.22 -4.04 16.53
#